data_AF-A0A257K3L7-F1
#
_entry.id   AF-A0A257K3L7-F1
#
_cell.length_a   1.000
_cell.length_b   1.000
_cell.length_c   1.000
_cell.angle_alpha   90.00
_cell.angle_beta   90.00
_cell.angle_gamma   90.00
#
_symmetry.space_group_name_H-M   'P 1'
#
loop_
_entity.id
_entity.type
_entity.pdbx_description
1 polymer ?
#
loop_
_entity_poly.entity_id
_entity_poly.type
_entity_poly.pdbx_seq_one_letter_code
_entity_poly.pdbx_strand_id
1 'polypeptide(L)'
;MELNFKSNKMKKYISIAAATVFAVALVMASCKNSKDEVKEAREDVNDVKQEQIEAAADANAAKSDSVSDYAKLKAETNKLIADNKTRIAEFKVKLKTESAANQKKFQAQIDQLEAKNEVLQNDLDNWTEKRKVDWNAFKSRVQKSVDDINKDIDDYKEAHNY
;
A
#
# COMPACT_ATOMS: atom_id res chain seq x y z
N MET A 1 -28.49 -38.38 -40.30
CA MET A 1 -27.99 -37.81 -39.04
C MET A 1 -26.94 -36.80 -39.41
N GLU A 2 -27.28 -35.54 -39.16
CA GLU A 2 -26.53 -34.34 -39.52
C GLU A 2 -25.20 -34.24 -38.76
N LEU A 3 -24.18 -33.69 -39.44
CA LEU A 3 -23.26 -32.64 -38.97
C LEU A 3 -22.40 -32.95 -37.70
N ASN A 4 -21.13 -32.59 -37.57
CA ASN A 4 -20.37 -31.48 -38.13
C ASN A 4 -18.91 -31.66 -37.70
N PHE A 5 -17.99 -31.43 -38.64
CA PHE A 5 -16.57 -31.23 -38.35
C PHE A 5 -16.44 -29.90 -37.59
N LYS A 6 -15.98 -29.92 -36.32
CA LYS A 6 -15.60 -28.68 -35.62
C LYS A 6 -14.14 -28.76 -35.17
N SER A 7 -13.32 -28.30 -36.09
CA SER A 7 -11.93 -27.91 -35.91
C SER A 7 -11.76 -26.87 -34.78
N ASN A 8 -10.82 -27.18 -33.90
CA ASN A 8 -9.81 -26.30 -33.33
C ASN A 8 -10.27 -25.03 -32.59
N LYS A 9 -10.14 -25.05 -31.26
CA LYS A 9 -9.80 -23.87 -30.46
C LYS A 9 -8.76 -24.23 -29.41
N MET A 10 -7.50 -24.29 -29.82
CA MET A 10 -6.38 -23.98 -28.92
C MET A 10 -6.65 -22.62 -28.27
N LYS A 11 -7.02 -22.61 -26.99
CA LYS A 11 -7.02 -21.38 -26.19
C LYS A 11 -5.55 -21.03 -25.94
N LYS A 12 -5.08 -20.06 -26.73
CA LYS A 12 -3.76 -19.47 -26.68
C LYS A 12 -3.43 -19.10 -25.23
N TYR A 13 -2.41 -19.75 -24.67
CA TYR A 13 -1.77 -19.29 -23.43
C TYR A 13 -1.20 -17.91 -23.73
N ILE A 14 -1.85 -16.86 -23.23
CA ILE A 14 -1.27 -15.52 -23.21
C ILE A 14 -0.24 -15.54 -22.10
N SER A 15 0.97 -15.97 -22.45
CA SER A 15 2.19 -15.69 -21.70
C SER A 15 2.35 -14.17 -21.63
N ILE A 16 1.92 -13.57 -20.52
CA ILE A 16 2.24 -12.18 -20.20
C ILE A 16 3.74 -12.16 -19.90
N ALA A 17 4.51 -11.78 -20.91
CA ALA A 17 5.92 -11.50 -20.77
C ALA A 17 6.10 -10.35 -19.78
N ALA A 18 6.88 -10.60 -18.74
CA ALA A 18 7.39 -9.56 -17.86
C ALA A 18 8.22 -8.58 -18.71
N ALA A 19 7.69 -7.38 -18.92
CA ALA A 19 8.46 -6.27 -19.46
C ALA A 19 9.16 -5.58 -18.28
N THR A 20 10.35 -6.06 -17.94
CA THR A 20 11.30 -5.31 -17.12
C THR A 20 11.83 -4.15 -17.96
N VAL A 21 11.24 -2.97 -17.82
CA VAL A 21 11.85 -1.75 -18.38
C VAL A 21 12.80 -1.19 -17.34
N PHE A 22 14.06 -1.57 -17.47
CA PHE A 22 15.17 -0.86 -16.85
C PHE A 22 15.40 0.43 -17.66
N ALA A 23 14.78 1.53 -17.24
CA ALA A 23 15.11 2.86 -17.75
C ALA A 23 16.18 3.49 -16.84
N VAL A 24 17.45 3.21 -17.14
CA VAL A 24 18.56 4.08 -16.70
C VAL A 24 18.83 5.02 -17.86
N ALA A 25 18.37 6.26 -17.76
CA ALA A 25 18.91 7.36 -18.55
C ALA A 25 18.67 8.71 -17.86
N LEU A 26 19.79 9.44 -17.72
CA LEU A 26 19.93 10.90 -17.58
C LEU A 26 19.74 11.49 -16.17
N VAL A 27 20.80 11.39 -15.38
CA VAL A 27 21.24 12.55 -14.58
C VAL A 27 21.57 13.70 -15.52
N MET A 28 21.17 14.91 -15.13
CA MET A 28 21.40 16.22 -15.78
C MET A 28 20.30 16.71 -16.74
N ALA A 29 19.11 16.99 -16.20
CA ALA A 29 18.40 18.22 -16.55
C ALA A 29 17.39 18.59 -15.48
N SER A 30 17.46 19.85 -15.06
CA SER A 30 16.43 20.61 -14.38
C SER A 30 16.43 20.51 -12.86
N CYS A 31 16.89 21.59 -12.22
CA CYS A 31 16.14 22.17 -11.12
C CYS A 31 14.72 22.45 -11.63
N LYS A 32 13.89 21.41 -11.69
CA LYS A 32 12.45 21.55 -11.87
C LYS A 32 11.99 22.36 -10.66
N ASN A 33 11.25 23.43 -10.92
CA ASN A 33 10.82 24.38 -9.92
C ASN A 33 10.15 23.60 -8.77
N SER A 34 10.72 23.64 -7.56
CA SER A 34 10.29 22.83 -6.41
C SER A 34 8.79 22.98 -6.09
N LYS A 35 8.19 24.09 -6.53
CA LYS A 35 6.75 24.35 -6.45
C LYS A 35 5.90 23.37 -7.26
N ASP A 36 6.33 22.99 -8.46
CA ASP A 36 5.57 22.09 -9.34
C ASP A 36 5.62 20.65 -8.81
N GLU A 37 6.77 20.22 -8.30
CA GLU A 37 6.92 18.89 -7.68
C GLU A 37 6.13 18.79 -6.36
N VAL A 38 6.09 19.86 -5.56
CA VAL A 38 5.24 19.90 -4.35
C VAL A 38 3.76 19.86 -4.71
N LYS A 39 3.36 20.49 -5.83
CA LYS A 39 1.97 20.46 -6.30
C LYS A 39 1.56 19.06 -6.72
N GLU A 40 2.37 18.38 -7.53
CA GLU A 40 2.14 16.98 -7.95
C GLU A 40 2.01 16.04 -6.73
N ALA A 41 2.91 16.16 -5.75
CA ALA A 41 2.81 15.35 -4.53
C ALA A 41 1.56 15.64 -3.69
N ARG A 42 1.00 16.86 -3.77
CA ARG A 42 -0.27 17.19 -3.12
C ARG A 42 -1.47 16.63 -3.86
N GLU A 43 -1.39 16.47 -5.18
CA GLU A 43 -2.40 15.78 -5.97
C GLU A 43 -2.43 14.28 -5.60
N ASP A 44 -1.26 13.64 -5.48
CA ASP A 44 -1.14 12.25 -4.99
C ASP A 44 -1.78 12.05 -3.61
N VAL A 45 -1.67 13.04 -2.71
CA VAL A 45 -2.30 13.03 -1.38
C VAL A 45 -3.84 12.97 -1.49
N ASN A 46 -4.43 13.60 -2.50
CA ASN A 46 -5.89 13.59 -2.66
C ASN A 46 -6.39 12.22 -3.11
N ASP A 47 -5.66 11.57 -4.01
CA ASP A 47 -6.02 10.23 -4.51
C ASP A 47 -5.98 9.21 -3.39
N VAL A 48 -4.94 9.20 -2.56
CA VAL A 48 -4.86 8.29 -1.40
C VAL A 48 -5.88 8.61 -0.30
N LYS A 49 -6.33 9.88 -0.20
CA LYS A 49 -7.43 10.25 0.72
C LYS A 49 -8.76 9.68 0.27
N GLN A 50 -8.98 9.51 -1.03
CA GLN A 50 -10.17 8.83 -1.53
C GLN A 50 -10.15 7.34 -1.15
N GLU A 51 -9.01 6.66 -1.32
CA GLU A 51 -8.83 5.27 -0.86
C GLU A 51 -9.09 5.15 0.66
N GLN A 52 -8.62 6.13 1.44
CA GLN A 52 -8.84 6.19 2.89
C GLN A 52 -10.32 6.28 3.25
N ILE A 53 -11.09 7.12 2.55
CA ILE A 53 -12.53 7.28 2.79
C ILE A 53 -13.27 5.97 2.50
N GLU A 54 -12.94 5.32 1.38
CA GLU A 54 -13.55 4.05 0.98
C GLU A 54 -13.24 2.94 1.99
N ALA A 55 -11.97 2.79 2.38
CA ALA A 55 -11.56 1.81 3.38
C ALA A 55 -12.19 2.08 4.76
N ALA A 56 -12.41 3.34 5.12
CA ALA A 56 -13.12 3.70 6.34
C ALA A 56 -14.61 3.32 6.30
N ALA A 57 -15.26 3.48 5.14
CA ALA A 57 -16.64 3.05 4.94
C ALA A 57 -16.77 1.52 5.03
N ASP A 58 -15.86 0.79 4.40
CA ASP A 58 -15.82 -0.68 4.44
C ASP A 58 -15.60 -1.21 5.86
N ALA A 59 -14.63 -0.65 6.59
CA ALA A 59 -14.40 -1.00 7.99
C ALA A 59 -15.64 -0.71 8.86
N ASN A 60 -16.36 0.38 8.59
CA ASN A 60 -17.58 0.68 9.32
C ASN A 60 -18.71 -0.30 9.01
N ALA A 61 -18.87 -0.71 7.75
CA ALA A 61 -19.82 -1.74 7.34
C ALA A 61 -19.51 -3.11 7.94
N ALA A 62 -18.22 -3.43 8.10
CA ALA A 62 -17.75 -4.69 8.67
C ALA A 62 -18.03 -4.84 10.18
N LYS A 63 -18.40 -3.76 10.90
CA LYS A 63 -18.72 -3.83 12.35
C LYS A 63 -19.97 -4.65 12.69
N SER A 64 -20.79 -5.01 11.69
CA SER A 64 -21.97 -5.85 11.89
C SER A 64 -21.62 -7.22 12.46
N ASP A 65 -22.41 -7.72 13.41
CA ASP A 65 -22.22 -9.05 14.01
C ASP A 65 -22.41 -10.21 13.01
N SER A 66 -23.06 -9.95 11.88
CA SER A 66 -23.22 -10.93 10.80
C SER A 66 -21.97 -11.15 9.94
N VAL A 67 -20.93 -10.32 10.10
CA VAL A 67 -19.69 -10.38 9.32
C VAL A 67 -18.69 -11.30 10.02
N SER A 68 -17.98 -12.14 9.26
CA SER A 68 -16.98 -13.05 9.82
C SER A 68 -15.81 -12.30 10.46
N ASP A 69 -15.18 -12.91 11.48
CA ASP A 69 -14.01 -12.34 12.15
C ASP A 69 -12.87 -12.00 11.19
N TYR A 70 -12.69 -12.80 10.13
CA TYR A 70 -11.70 -12.51 9.09
C TYR A 70 -12.07 -11.29 8.26
N ALA A 71 -13.34 -11.19 7.82
CA ALA A 71 -13.78 -10.02 7.06
C ALA A 71 -13.70 -8.73 7.89
N LYS A 72 -13.98 -8.81 9.19
CA LYS A 72 -13.76 -7.71 10.16
C LYS A 72 -12.29 -7.30 10.21
N LEU A 73 -11.40 -8.25 10.52
CA LEU A 73 -9.96 -8.00 10.60
C LEU A 73 -9.42 -7.43 9.28
N LYS A 74 -9.83 -7.99 8.13
CA LYS A 74 -9.41 -7.53 6.81
C LYS A 74 -9.83 -6.08 6.56
N ALA A 75 -11.08 -5.74 6.83
CA ALA A 75 -11.58 -4.37 6.62
C ALA A 75 -10.90 -3.36 7.55
N GLU A 76 -10.75 -3.69 8.84
CA GLU A 76 -10.05 -2.83 9.81
C GLU A 76 -8.57 -2.63 9.45
N THR A 77 -7.90 -3.70 9.03
CA THR A 77 -6.49 -3.64 8.63
C THR A 77 -6.32 -2.87 7.32
N ASN A 78 -7.21 -3.05 6.33
CA ASN A 78 -7.21 -2.26 5.09
C ASN A 78 -7.41 -0.76 5.37
N LYS A 79 -8.32 -0.41 6.30
CA LYS A 79 -8.48 0.97 6.74
C LYS A 79 -7.18 1.53 7.31
N LEU A 80 -6.50 0.77 8.18
CA LEU A 80 -5.22 1.19 8.74
C LEU A 80 -4.15 1.38 7.64
N ILE A 81 -4.04 0.45 6.69
CA ILE A 81 -3.12 0.57 5.54
C ILE A 81 -3.42 1.87 4.78
N ALA A 82 -4.69 2.17 4.51
CA ALA A 82 -5.08 3.40 3.83
C ALA A 82 -4.75 4.67 4.64
N ASP A 83 -5.01 4.66 5.96
CA ASP A 83 -4.60 5.74 6.87
C ASP A 83 -3.07 5.98 6.82
N ASN A 84 -2.29 4.89 6.76
CA ASN A 84 -0.83 4.96 6.69
C ASN A 84 -0.34 5.47 5.34
N LYS A 85 -0.96 5.04 4.23
CA LYS A 85 -0.67 5.57 2.88
C LYS A 85 -0.88 7.09 2.83
N THR A 86 -1.98 7.59 3.41
CA THR A 86 -2.23 9.04 3.49
C THR A 86 -1.11 9.76 4.25
N ARG A 87 -0.69 9.24 5.40
CA ARG A 87 0.40 9.84 6.19
C ARG A 87 1.73 9.81 5.42
N ILE A 88 2.05 8.70 4.75
CA ILE A 88 3.24 8.57 3.91
C ILE A 88 3.23 9.58 2.76
N ALA A 89 2.08 9.78 2.10
CA ALA A 89 1.95 10.78 1.04
C ALA A 89 2.20 12.20 1.58
N GLU A 90 1.66 12.53 2.76
CA GLU A 90 1.93 13.81 3.43
C GLU A 90 3.42 13.96 3.82
N PHE A 91 4.07 12.88 4.26
CA PHE A 91 5.51 12.85 4.54
C PHE A 91 6.33 13.09 3.27
N LYS A 92 5.96 12.49 2.13
CA LYS A 92 6.58 12.73 0.83
C LYS A 92 6.46 14.19 0.37
N VAL A 93 5.35 14.87 0.67
CA VAL A 93 5.21 16.32 0.42
C VAL A 93 6.22 17.11 1.25
N LYS A 94 6.36 16.81 2.56
CA LYS A 94 7.35 17.49 3.42
C LYS A 94 8.78 17.21 2.97
N LEU A 95 9.09 15.98 2.57
CA LEU A 95 10.40 15.58 2.05
C LEU A 95 10.90 16.50 0.93
N LYS A 96 10.00 16.93 0.03
CA LYS A 96 10.34 17.85 -1.07
C LYS A 96 10.76 19.25 -0.60
N THR A 97 10.47 19.60 0.66
CA THR A 97 10.84 20.90 1.26
C THR A 97 12.06 20.83 2.17
N GLU A 98 12.62 19.63 2.37
CA GLU A 98 13.76 19.40 3.27
C GLU A 98 15.12 19.68 2.64
N SER A 99 16.14 19.82 3.50
CA SER A 99 17.53 19.89 3.03
C SER A 99 17.97 18.56 2.39
N ALA A 100 18.91 18.61 1.43
CA ALA A 100 19.39 17.40 0.74
C ALA A 100 19.96 16.32 1.69
N ALA A 101 20.60 16.74 2.79
CA ALA A 101 21.09 15.83 3.83
C ALA A 101 19.95 15.11 4.56
N ASN A 102 18.87 15.83 4.85
CA ASN A 102 17.66 15.29 5.48
C ASN A 102 16.88 14.40 4.52
N GLN A 103 16.77 14.78 3.24
CA GLN A 103 16.02 14.04 2.22
C GLN A 103 16.44 12.57 2.15
N LYS A 104 17.75 12.29 2.13
CA LYS A 104 18.23 10.90 2.08
C LYS A 104 17.83 10.09 3.31
N LYS A 105 17.94 10.69 4.50
CA LYS A 105 17.56 10.03 5.77
C LYS A 105 16.06 9.76 5.81
N PHE A 106 15.26 10.74 5.41
CA PHE A 106 13.80 10.68 5.55
C PHE A 106 13.18 9.78 4.47
N GLN A 107 13.76 9.75 3.27
CA GLN A 107 13.38 8.81 2.22
C GLN A 107 13.52 7.36 2.71
N ALA A 108 14.63 7.02 3.39
CA ALA A 108 14.81 5.67 3.91
C ALA A 108 13.74 5.27 4.94
N GLN A 109 13.28 6.20 5.78
CA GLN A 109 12.18 5.95 6.72
C GLN A 109 10.84 5.77 6.00
N ILE A 110 10.60 6.56 4.95
CA ILE A 110 9.42 6.42 4.09
C ILE A 110 9.41 5.04 3.39
N ASP A 111 10.53 4.63 2.80
CA ASP A 111 10.65 3.33 2.13
C ASP A 111 10.39 2.16 3.08
N GLN A 112 10.86 2.26 4.33
CA GLN A 112 10.59 1.27 5.37
C GLN A 112 9.11 1.18 5.73
N LEU A 113 8.43 2.33 5.86
CA LEU A 113 6.99 2.38 6.12
C LEU A 113 6.17 1.77 4.97
N GLU A 114 6.56 2.02 3.73
CA GLU A 114 5.92 1.45 2.54
C GLU A 114 6.09 -0.08 2.49
N ALA A 115 7.32 -0.57 2.71
CA ALA A 115 7.59 -2.00 2.75
C ALA A 115 6.79 -2.71 3.86
N LYS A 116 6.62 -2.09 5.04
CA LYS A 116 5.80 -2.65 6.12
C LYS A 116 4.32 -2.72 5.76
N ASN A 117 3.78 -1.69 5.10
CA ASN A 117 2.40 -1.72 4.59
C ASN A 117 2.20 -2.82 3.54
N GLU A 118 3.17 -3.03 2.63
CA GLU A 118 3.12 -4.11 1.65
C GLU A 118 3.14 -5.50 2.31
N VAL A 119 4.00 -5.71 3.31
CA VAL A 119 4.02 -6.96 4.08
C VAL A 119 2.66 -7.20 4.74
N LEU A 120 2.07 -6.17 5.36
CA LEU A 120 0.76 -6.28 5.99
C LEU A 120 -0.35 -6.61 4.98
N GLN A 121 -0.35 -5.98 3.81
CA GLN A 121 -1.28 -6.29 2.72
C GLN A 121 -1.14 -7.74 2.25
N ASN A 122 0.11 -8.19 2.03
CA ASN A 122 0.40 -9.56 1.63
C ASN A 122 -0.05 -10.58 2.68
N ASP A 123 0.10 -10.28 3.96
CA ASP A 123 -0.39 -11.12 5.05
C ASP A 123 -1.91 -11.29 4.97
N LEU A 124 -2.66 -10.20 4.69
CA LEU A 124 -4.11 -10.26 4.51
C LEU A 124 -4.54 -11.09 3.29
N ASP A 125 -3.87 -10.91 2.16
CA ASP A 125 -4.27 -11.52 0.89
C ASP A 125 -3.88 -12.99 0.77
N ASN A 126 -2.82 -13.41 1.46
CA ASN A 126 -2.39 -14.81 1.50
C ASN A 126 -3.10 -15.65 2.58
N TRP A 127 -3.97 -15.05 3.40
CA TRP A 127 -4.74 -15.78 4.39
C TRP A 127 -5.73 -16.76 3.73
N THR A 128 -5.79 -17.99 4.25
CA THR A 128 -6.78 -19.00 3.82
C THR A 128 -7.50 -19.58 5.03
N GLU A 129 -8.83 -19.69 4.97
CA GLU A 129 -9.69 -20.07 6.10
C GLU A 129 -9.46 -21.51 6.63
N LYS A 130 -8.67 -22.33 5.94
CA LYS A 130 -8.51 -23.76 6.21
C LYS A 130 -7.67 -24.10 7.44
N ARG A 131 -7.09 -23.14 8.16
CA ARG A 131 -6.10 -23.40 9.23
C ARG A 131 -6.39 -22.60 10.51
N LYS A 132 -7.34 -23.07 11.34
CA LYS A 132 -7.72 -22.39 12.61
C LYS A 132 -6.57 -22.18 13.61
N VAL A 133 -5.60 -23.09 13.69
CA VAL A 133 -4.40 -22.90 14.55
C VAL A 133 -3.58 -21.69 14.08
N ASP A 134 -3.58 -21.41 12.78
CA ASP A 134 -2.90 -20.25 12.22
C ASP A 134 -3.66 -18.94 12.46
N TRP A 135 -4.94 -18.98 12.85
CA TRP A 135 -5.76 -17.77 12.96
C TRP A 135 -5.27 -16.85 14.08
N ASN A 136 -4.98 -17.41 15.25
CA ASN A 136 -4.46 -16.62 16.37
C ASN A 136 -3.03 -16.13 16.09
N ALA A 137 -2.20 -16.97 15.48
CA ALA A 137 -0.85 -16.57 15.06
C ALA A 137 -0.89 -15.47 14.00
N PHE A 138 -1.83 -15.55 13.06
CA PHE A 138 -2.06 -14.54 12.02
C PHE A 138 -2.51 -13.21 12.62
N LYS A 139 -3.53 -13.20 13.48
CA LYS A 139 -3.95 -11.99 14.22
C LYS A 139 -2.79 -11.37 14.98
N SER A 140 -1.97 -12.18 15.66
CA SER A 140 -0.81 -11.67 16.40
C SER A 140 0.25 -11.04 15.48
N ARG A 141 0.49 -11.60 14.29
CA ARG A 141 1.41 -10.99 13.30
C ARG A 141 0.86 -9.68 12.75
N VAL A 142 -0.43 -9.67 12.37
CA VAL A 142 -1.13 -8.45 11.92
C VAL A 142 -1.01 -7.37 12.99
N GLN A 143 -1.37 -7.66 14.25
CA GLN A 143 -1.28 -6.70 15.35
C GLN A 143 0.15 -6.18 15.55
N LYS A 144 1.15 -7.07 15.53
CA LYS A 144 2.54 -6.65 15.66
C LYS A 144 2.96 -5.70 14.52
N SER A 145 2.58 -6.02 13.28
CA SER A 145 2.85 -5.15 12.13
C SER A 145 2.18 -3.79 12.28
N VAL A 146 0.94 -3.75 12.78
CA VAL A 146 0.23 -2.50 13.10
C VAL A 146 1.01 -1.67 14.13
N ASP A 147 1.41 -2.28 15.22
CA ASP A 147 2.13 -1.60 16.31
C ASP A 147 3.49 -1.07 15.83
N ASP A 148 4.23 -1.88 15.08
CA ASP A 148 5.52 -1.50 14.50
C ASP A 148 5.39 -0.34 13.50
N ILE A 149 4.30 -0.28 12.71
CA ILE A 149 4.07 0.84 11.78
C ILE A 149 3.66 2.11 12.53
N ASN A 150 2.76 2.01 13.51
CA ASN A 150 2.35 3.15 14.31
C ASN A 150 3.55 3.77 15.03
N LYS A 151 4.42 2.93 15.60
CA LYS A 151 5.65 3.38 16.23
C LYS A 151 6.55 4.13 15.25
N ASP A 152 6.81 3.57 14.08
CA ASP A 152 7.66 4.23 13.06
C ASP A 152 7.08 5.58 12.60
N ILE A 153 5.75 5.67 12.47
CA ILE A 153 5.06 6.92 12.12
C ILE A 153 5.26 7.97 13.22
N ASP A 154 5.13 7.59 14.49
CA ASP A 154 5.30 8.52 15.59
C ASP A 154 6.76 8.93 15.76
N ASP A 155 7.70 7.99 15.66
CA ASP A 155 9.14 8.28 15.63
C ASP A 155 9.50 9.24 14.47
N TYR A 156 8.86 9.10 13.30
CA TYR A 156 9.00 10.03 12.18
C TYR A 156 8.48 11.44 12.56
N LYS A 157 7.26 11.54 13.11
CA LYS A 157 6.69 12.84 13.49
C LYS A 157 7.56 13.57 14.51
N GLU A 158 8.05 12.86 15.54
CA GLU A 158 8.92 13.42 16.57
C GLU A 158 10.24 13.93 15.99
N ALA A 159 10.87 13.15 15.10
CA ALA A 159 12.14 13.53 14.48
C ALA A 159 12.04 14.77 13.57
N HIS A 160 10.84 15.06 13.05
CA HIS A 160 10.61 16.08 12.02
C HIS A 160 9.69 17.22 12.45
N ASN A 161 9.43 17.36 13.76
CA ASN A 161 8.56 18.38 14.35
C ASN A 161 7.21 18.49 13.62
N TYR A 162 6.56 17.33 13.38
CA TYR A 162 5.28 17.26 12.69
C TYR A 162 4.12 17.68 13.59
#